data_AF-A0A523V0B0-F1
#
_entry.id   AF-A0A523V0B0-F1
#
_cell.length_a   1.000
_cell.length_b   1.000
_cell.length_c   1.000
_cell.angle_alpha   90.00
_cell.angle_beta   90.00
_cell.angle_gamma   90.00
#
_symmetry.space_group_name_H-M   'P 1'
#
loop_
_entity.id
_entity.type
_entity.pdbx_description
1 polymer ?
#
loop_
_entity_poly.entity_id
_entity_poly.type
_entity_poly.pdbx_seq_one_letter_code
_entity_poly.pdbx_strand_id
1 'polypeptide(L)'
;MNSSISGHGYKLLNILDTKILICDGAMGTELLSRGFSGYPDSADLEQAGIEKIIDIHISYLDAGSNIIQTNTFGANPEKLKSYSLDSKITDINKNAASAARRAIKMHESTKSCPGPHFVAGDIGPLRKLLEPSGTLKYEQAVDSFLRQTEVLVESGVDLLLIETIMDINEALAAVEAARRSSRDIPLACTLSFGENGITLMGN
;
A
#
# COMPACT_ATOMS: atom_id res chain seq x y z
N MET A 1 -23.20 19.23 -0.81
CA MET A 1 -23.27 17.85 -1.32
C MET A 1 -22.48 16.99 -0.35
N ASN A 2 -23.14 16.44 0.67
CA ASN A 2 -22.49 15.55 1.62
C ASN A 2 -22.67 14.13 1.08
N SER A 3 -21.72 13.66 0.27
CA SER A 3 -21.64 12.24 -0.04
C SER A 3 -21.28 11.52 1.26
N SER A 4 -22.09 10.53 1.61
CA SER A 4 -21.93 9.70 2.79
C SER A 4 -20.69 8.82 2.64
N ILE A 5 -19.51 9.34 2.97
CA ILE A 5 -18.35 8.51 3.24
C ILE A 5 -18.66 7.82 4.59
N SER A 6 -19.27 6.64 4.56
CA SER A 6 -19.45 5.82 5.76
C SER A 6 -18.29 4.84 5.87
N GLY A 7 -17.58 4.84 7.00
CA GLY A 7 -16.52 3.89 7.29
C GLY A 7 -15.25 4.50 7.88
N HIS A 8 -14.21 3.67 8.01
CA HIS A 8 -12.92 4.04 8.59
C HIS A 8 -12.21 5.16 7.82
N GLY A 9 -12.37 5.27 6.49
CA GLY A 9 -11.78 6.35 5.69
C GLY A 9 -12.29 7.75 6.07
N TYR A 10 -13.58 7.90 6.37
CA TYR A 10 -14.11 9.18 6.87
C TYR A 10 -13.58 9.52 8.26
N LYS A 11 -13.47 8.50 9.13
CA LYS A 11 -12.87 8.65 10.45
C LYS A 11 -11.41 9.12 10.35
N LEU A 12 -10.64 8.57 9.41
CA LEU A 12 -9.28 9.01 9.13
C LEU A 12 -9.22 10.51 8.77
N LEU A 13 -10.00 10.94 7.78
CA LEU A 13 -10.00 12.34 7.32
C LEU A 13 -10.38 13.32 8.46
N ASN A 14 -11.41 13.02 9.25
CA ASN A 14 -11.78 13.88 10.38
C ASN A 14 -10.69 13.97 11.46
N ILE A 15 -9.92 12.90 11.67
CA ILE A 15 -8.84 12.93 12.65
C ILE A 15 -7.68 13.79 12.13
N LEU A 16 -7.36 13.68 10.83
CA LEU A 16 -6.31 14.49 10.20
C LEU A 16 -6.56 16.00 10.30
N ASP A 17 -7.83 16.44 10.39
CA ASP A 17 -8.18 17.86 10.60
C ASP A 17 -7.70 18.42 11.96
N THR A 18 -7.45 17.55 12.94
CA THR A 18 -7.17 17.97 14.33
C THR A 18 -5.92 17.35 14.93
N LYS A 19 -5.36 16.30 14.31
CA LYS A 19 -4.23 15.54 14.83
C LYS A 19 -3.29 15.11 13.71
N ILE A 20 -2.00 15.20 13.99
CA ILE A 20 -0.97 14.54 13.19
C ILE A 20 -1.04 13.04 13.46
N LEU A 21 -1.05 12.24 12.39
CA LEU A 21 -0.95 10.79 12.44
C LEU A 21 0.44 10.35 11.98
N ILE A 22 0.94 9.26 12.57
CA ILE A 22 2.25 8.71 12.28
C ILE A 22 2.09 7.45 11.42
N CYS A 23 2.78 7.38 10.28
CA CYS A 23 2.91 6.16 9.48
C CYS A 23 4.02 5.26 10.03
N ASP A 24 3.95 3.97 9.70
CA ASP A 24 5.00 3.00 10.01
C ASP A 24 6.28 3.21 9.17
N GLY A 25 7.27 2.34 9.42
CA GLY A 25 8.54 2.33 8.71
C GLY A 25 8.62 1.22 7.66
N ALA A 26 9.84 0.93 7.21
CA ALA A 26 10.09 -0.02 6.13
C ALA A 26 9.68 -1.47 6.48
N MET A 27 8.79 -2.06 5.69
CA MET A 27 8.44 -3.49 5.76
C MET A 27 9.56 -4.39 5.19
N GLY A 28 10.06 -4.08 3.99
CA GLY A 28 11.07 -4.91 3.31
C GLY A 28 12.37 -5.05 4.10
N THR A 29 12.88 -3.96 4.68
CA THR A 29 14.09 -3.98 5.54
C THR A 29 13.88 -4.85 6.78
N GLU A 30 12.69 -4.77 7.39
CA GLU A 30 12.35 -5.53 8.59
C GLU A 30 12.15 -7.03 8.30
N LEU A 31 11.65 -7.40 7.12
CA LEU A 31 11.59 -8.78 6.67
C LEU A 31 12.99 -9.37 6.47
N LEU A 32 13.88 -8.62 5.81
CA LEU A 32 15.28 -9.03 5.62
C LEU A 32 16.01 -9.21 6.95
N SER A 33 15.83 -8.28 7.90
CA SER A 33 16.45 -8.36 9.23
C SER A 33 15.96 -9.56 10.04
N ARG A 34 14.73 -10.05 9.76
CA ARG A 34 14.15 -11.28 10.33
C ARG A 34 14.41 -12.53 9.49
N GLY A 35 15.38 -12.47 8.57
CA GLY A 35 15.88 -13.63 7.81
C GLY A 35 14.99 -14.09 6.66
N PHE A 36 14.03 -13.27 6.22
CA PHE A 36 13.32 -13.55 4.97
C PHE A 36 14.25 -13.32 3.78
N SER A 37 14.27 -14.24 2.81
CA SER A 37 15.21 -14.23 1.67
C SER A 37 14.52 -14.27 0.30
N GLY A 38 13.19 -14.27 0.26
CA GLY A 38 12.40 -14.24 -0.97
C GLY A 38 12.07 -12.82 -1.45
N TYR A 39 11.14 -12.74 -2.40
CA TYR A 39 10.54 -11.46 -2.80
C TYR A 39 9.65 -10.94 -1.65
N PRO A 40 9.91 -9.76 -1.06
CA PRO A 40 9.22 -9.32 0.17
C PRO A 40 7.69 -9.36 0.08
N ASP A 41 7.10 -8.87 -1.01
CA ASP A 41 5.65 -8.82 -1.17
C ASP A 41 5.02 -10.22 -1.34
N SER A 42 5.82 -11.28 -1.57
CA SER A 42 5.31 -12.65 -1.60
C SER A 42 5.41 -13.37 -0.26
N ALA A 43 5.94 -12.73 0.79
CA ALA A 43 6.02 -13.32 2.12
C ALA A 43 4.63 -13.73 2.64
N ASP A 44 3.57 -13.03 2.23
CA ASP A 44 2.17 -13.34 2.56
C ASP A 44 1.63 -14.65 1.97
N LEU A 45 2.39 -15.34 1.11
CA LEU A 45 1.98 -16.63 0.54
C LEU A 45 2.28 -17.81 1.46
N GLU A 46 3.12 -17.61 2.47
CA GLU A 46 3.54 -18.65 3.41
C GLU A 46 3.15 -18.27 4.83
N GLN A 47 2.70 -19.24 5.62
CA GLN A 47 2.32 -19.00 7.02
C GLN A 47 3.46 -18.33 7.82
N ALA A 48 4.69 -18.80 7.63
CA ALA A 48 5.86 -18.26 8.31
C ALA A 48 6.22 -16.83 7.87
N GLY A 49 5.78 -16.39 6.69
CA GLY A 49 5.94 -15.01 6.22
C GLY A 49 4.81 -14.12 6.73
N ILE A 50 3.56 -14.60 6.70
CA ILE A 50 2.40 -13.90 7.29
C ILE A 50 2.66 -13.55 8.76
N GLU A 51 3.13 -14.50 9.57
CA GLU A 51 3.39 -14.24 10.99
C GLU A 51 4.51 -13.20 11.19
N LYS A 52 5.55 -13.20 10.33
CA LYS A 52 6.58 -12.14 10.37
C LYS A 52 6.01 -10.77 10.05
N ILE A 53 5.13 -10.67 9.06
CA ILE A 53 4.48 -9.42 8.67
C ILE A 53 3.61 -8.88 9.81
N ILE A 54 2.84 -9.76 10.45
CA ILE A 54 2.03 -9.41 11.63
C ILE A 54 2.94 -8.89 12.76
N ASP A 55 4.03 -9.59 13.06
CA ASP A 55 4.99 -9.17 14.08
C ASP A 55 5.62 -7.80 13.77
N ILE A 56 5.94 -7.54 12.51
CA ILE A 56 6.48 -6.24 12.05
C ILE A 56 5.44 -5.14 12.25
N HIS A 57 4.18 -5.34 11.82
CA HIS A 57 3.11 -4.38 12.05
C HIS A 57 2.89 -4.11 13.54
N ILE A 58 2.86 -5.15 14.37
CA ILE A 58 2.73 -5.00 15.82
C ILE A 58 3.90 -4.17 16.38
N SER A 59 5.13 -4.40 15.93
CA SER A 59 6.28 -3.60 16.40
C SER A 59 6.16 -2.12 16.03
N TYR A 60 5.62 -1.78 14.86
CA TYR A 60 5.36 -0.40 14.48
C TYR A 60 4.20 0.24 15.24
N LEU A 61 3.15 -0.55 15.52
CA LEU A 61 2.03 -0.11 16.37
C LEU A 61 2.50 0.15 17.81
N ASP A 62 3.32 -0.74 18.39
CA ASP A 62 3.93 -0.57 19.71
C ASP A 62 4.88 0.65 19.77
N ALA A 63 5.53 0.97 18.64
CA ALA A 63 6.35 2.18 18.49
C ALA A 63 5.51 3.47 18.34
N GLY A 64 4.18 3.37 18.21
CA GLY A 64 3.26 4.50 18.17
C GLY A 64 2.69 4.85 16.80
N SER A 65 2.86 3.99 15.78
CA SER A 65 2.29 4.22 14.45
C SER A 65 0.76 4.19 14.51
N ASN A 66 0.12 5.12 13.81
CA ASN A 66 -1.33 5.17 13.62
C ASN A 66 -1.77 4.55 12.30
N ILE A 67 -0.90 4.59 11.30
CA ILE A 67 -1.18 4.04 9.96
C ILE A 67 -0.10 3.00 9.69
N ILE A 68 -0.53 1.78 9.38
CA ILE A 68 0.36 0.72 8.90
C ILE A 68 0.10 0.43 7.43
N GLN A 69 1.16 0.29 6.65
CA GLN A 69 1.12 0.01 5.22
C GLN A 69 1.04 -1.50 4.95
N THR A 70 0.13 -1.97 4.10
CA THR A 70 0.12 -3.39 3.70
C THR A 70 1.43 -3.78 3.03
N ASN A 71 1.86 -5.04 3.15
CA ASN A 71 3.05 -5.55 2.44
C ASN A 71 2.78 -5.76 0.93
N THR A 72 2.43 -4.68 0.21
CA THR A 72 1.91 -4.74 -1.15
C THR A 72 2.58 -3.76 -2.13
N PHE A 73 3.70 -3.13 -1.74
CA PHE A 73 4.44 -2.17 -2.55
C PHE A 73 4.57 -2.56 -4.04
N GLY A 74 4.98 -3.79 -4.33
CA GLY A 74 5.09 -4.31 -5.70
C GLY A 74 4.12 -5.45 -6.01
N ALA A 75 2.99 -5.55 -5.31
CA ALA A 75 1.97 -6.57 -5.54
C ALA A 75 1.06 -6.25 -6.76
N ASN A 76 1.65 -5.73 -7.83
CA ASN A 76 1.00 -5.41 -9.10
C ASN A 76 1.39 -6.41 -10.21
N PRO A 77 0.60 -6.52 -11.30
CA PRO A 77 0.84 -7.51 -12.36
C PRO A 77 2.23 -7.41 -12.99
N GLU A 78 2.70 -6.19 -13.27
CA GLU A 78 3.97 -5.98 -13.98
C GLU A 78 5.17 -6.44 -13.15
N LYS A 79 5.15 -6.16 -11.85
CA LYS A 79 6.23 -6.53 -10.96
C LYS A 79 6.16 -8.01 -10.56
N LEU A 80 4.98 -8.53 -10.23
CA LEU A 80 4.82 -9.95 -9.89
C LEU A 80 5.14 -10.89 -11.06
N LYS A 81 4.92 -10.45 -12.31
CA LYS A 81 5.32 -11.21 -13.50
C LYS A 81 6.83 -11.47 -13.55
N SER A 82 7.66 -10.55 -13.06
CA SER A 82 9.12 -10.76 -13.01
C SER A 82 9.54 -11.86 -12.03
N TYR A 83 8.64 -12.27 -11.14
CA TYR A 83 8.81 -13.36 -10.17
C TYR A 83 7.94 -14.59 -10.48
N SER A 84 7.24 -14.63 -11.62
CA SER A 84 6.26 -15.68 -11.96
C SER A 84 5.10 -15.80 -10.94
N LEU A 85 4.71 -14.69 -10.32
CA LEU A 85 3.66 -14.60 -9.29
C LEU A 85 2.43 -13.80 -9.75
N ASP A 86 2.32 -13.46 -11.03
CA ASP A 86 1.22 -12.65 -11.56
C ASP A 86 -0.16 -13.33 -11.43
N SER A 87 -0.20 -14.66 -11.35
CA SER A 87 -1.44 -15.39 -11.01
C SER A 87 -1.85 -15.26 -9.54
N LYS A 88 -1.00 -14.72 -8.68
CA LYS A 88 -1.16 -14.62 -7.22
C LYS A 88 -1.48 -13.21 -6.72
N ILE A 89 -1.74 -12.24 -7.61
CA ILE A 89 -2.05 -10.85 -7.24
C ILE A 89 -3.14 -10.78 -6.16
N THR A 90 -4.25 -11.49 -6.37
CA THR A 90 -5.38 -11.47 -5.44
C THR A 90 -5.00 -12.06 -4.09
N ASP A 91 -4.35 -13.22 -4.06
CA ASP A 91 -3.94 -13.90 -2.83
C ASP A 91 -2.98 -13.00 -2.02
N ILE A 92 -1.96 -12.44 -2.69
CA ILE A 92 -0.94 -11.58 -2.06
C ILE A 92 -1.59 -10.34 -1.41
N ASN A 93 -2.37 -9.56 -2.18
CA ASN A 93 -2.96 -8.33 -1.67
C ASN A 93 -4.00 -8.61 -0.57
N LYS A 94 -4.83 -9.65 -0.70
CA LYS A 94 -5.82 -10.03 0.34
C LYS A 94 -5.15 -10.49 1.62
N ASN A 95 -4.11 -11.31 1.52
CA ASN A 95 -3.39 -11.82 2.69
C ASN A 95 -2.67 -10.68 3.43
N ALA A 96 -2.01 -9.77 2.71
CA ALA A 96 -1.32 -8.62 3.31
C ALA A 96 -2.29 -7.66 4.02
N ALA A 97 -3.43 -7.34 3.40
CA ALA A 97 -4.48 -6.53 4.04
C ALA A 97 -5.06 -7.22 5.30
N SER A 98 -5.28 -8.53 5.22
CA SER A 98 -5.74 -9.33 6.36
C SER A 98 -4.70 -9.36 7.50
N ALA A 99 -3.41 -9.49 7.17
CA ALA A 99 -2.32 -9.48 8.14
C ALA A 99 -2.25 -8.13 8.89
N ALA A 100 -2.30 -7.01 8.17
CA ALA A 100 -2.34 -5.67 8.78
C ALA A 100 -3.55 -5.51 9.72
N ARG A 101 -4.75 -5.93 9.30
CA ARG A 101 -5.95 -5.84 10.15
C ARG A 101 -5.86 -6.77 11.38
N ARG A 102 -5.29 -7.97 11.22
CA ARG A 102 -5.02 -8.90 12.34
C ARG A 102 -4.06 -8.28 13.35
N ALA A 103 -2.98 -7.65 12.88
CA ALA A 103 -2.00 -6.97 13.73
C ALA A 103 -2.64 -5.86 14.58
N ILE A 104 -3.47 -5.00 13.97
CA ILE A 104 -4.23 -3.97 14.70
C ILE A 104 -5.11 -4.64 15.77
N LYS A 105 -5.91 -5.65 15.40
CA LYS A 105 -6.80 -6.32 16.36
C LYS A 105 -6.04 -6.95 17.54
N MET A 106 -4.91 -7.58 17.27
CA MET A 106 -4.04 -8.17 18.30
C MET A 106 -3.47 -7.09 19.21
N HIS A 107 -2.88 -6.03 18.64
CA HIS A 107 -2.34 -4.90 19.39
C HIS A 107 -3.41 -4.27 20.29
N GLU A 108 -4.57 -3.90 19.74
CA GLU A 108 -5.66 -3.26 20.48
C GLU A 108 -6.21 -4.12 21.62
N SER A 109 -6.23 -5.45 21.47
CA SER A 109 -6.70 -6.36 22.51
C SER A 109 -5.87 -6.33 23.80
N THR A 110 -4.64 -5.79 23.72
CA THR A 110 -3.70 -5.70 24.85
C THR A 110 -3.63 -4.32 25.49
N LYS A 111 -4.34 -3.31 24.95
CA LYS A 111 -4.24 -1.90 25.41
C LYS A 111 -5.53 -1.42 26.06
N SER A 112 -5.42 -0.66 27.15
CA SER A 112 -6.57 -0.05 27.83
C SER A 112 -7.18 1.13 27.07
N CYS A 113 -6.39 1.80 26.22
CA CYS A 113 -6.82 2.90 25.36
C CYS A 113 -6.14 2.76 23.98
N PRO A 114 -6.66 1.91 23.08
CA PRO A 114 -6.11 1.79 21.75
C PRO A 114 -6.32 3.10 20.97
N GLY A 115 -5.27 3.55 20.28
CA GLY A 115 -5.32 4.74 19.42
C GLY A 115 -6.18 4.51 18.17
N PRO A 116 -6.45 5.55 17.39
CA PRO A 116 -6.97 5.31 16.05
C PRO A 116 -5.87 4.64 15.23
N HIS A 117 -6.10 3.39 14.81
CA HIS A 117 -5.24 2.67 13.89
C HIS A 117 -5.95 2.48 12.54
N PHE A 118 -5.18 2.59 11.46
CA PHE A 118 -5.67 2.49 10.09
C PHE A 118 -4.72 1.64 9.25
N VAL A 119 -5.28 0.97 8.23
CA VAL A 119 -4.52 0.20 7.24
C VAL A 119 -4.46 1.00 5.94
N ALA A 120 -3.25 1.25 5.45
CA ALA A 120 -3.01 1.79 4.13
C ALA A 120 -2.74 0.68 3.12
N GLY A 121 -3.52 0.63 2.04
CA GLY A 121 -3.21 -0.18 0.87
C GLY A 121 -2.01 0.42 0.13
N ASP A 122 -0.84 -0.18 0.31
CA ASP A 122 0.42 0.30 -0.25
C ASP A 122 0.59 -0.10 -1.72
N ILE A 123 0.88 0.87 -2.58
CA ILE A 123 0.94 0.75 -4.03
C ILE A 123 2.20 1.49 -4.53
N GLY A 124 3.23 0.73 -4.86
CA GLY A 124 4.45 1.22 -5.48
C GLY A 124 4.43 1.19 -7.01
N PRO A 125 5.51 1.63 -7.68
CA PRO A 125 5.58 1.72 -9.13
C PRO A 125 5.58 0.35 -9.82
N LEU A 126 5.15 0.31 -11.09
CA LEU A 126 5.16 -0.87 -11.96
C LEU A 126 6.59 -1.25 -12.38
N ARG A 127 7.55 -0.33 -12.22
CA ARG A 127 8.95 -0.46 -12.68
C ARG A 127 9.07 -0.67 -14.19
N LYS A 128 8.13 -0.13 -14.94
CA LYS A 128 8.19 -0.02 -16.40
C LYS A 128 7.94 1.42 -16.80
N LEU A 129 8.80 1.94 -17.67
CA LEU A 129 8.64 3.27 -18.22
C LEU A 129 7.46 3.30 -19.20
N LEU A 130 6.65 4.36 -19.08
CA LEU A 130 5.56 4.62 -20.01
C LEU A 130 6.12 5.09 -21.37
N GLU A 131 5.35 4.88 -22.44
CA GLU A 131 5.64 5.48 -23.75
C GLU A 131 5.68 7.02 -23.65
N PRO A 132 6.58 7.71 -24.39
CA PRO A 132 7.53 7.18 -25.37
C PRO A 132 8.88 6.71 -24.78
N SER A 133 9.13 6.94 -23.48
CA SER A 133 10.42 6.63 -22.84
C SER A 133 10.62 5.14 -22.57
N GLY A 134 9.53 4.37 -22.55
CA GLY A 134 9.53 2.91 -22.50
C GLY A 134 8.51 2.30 -23.45
N THR A 135 7.97 1.15 -23.05
CA THR A 135 7.08 0.33 -23.89
C THR A 135 5.71 0.09 -23.27
N LEU A 136 5.46 0.59 -22.06
CA LEU A 136 4.17 0.41 -21.39
C LEU A 136 3.23 1.53 -21.80
N LYS A 137 2.06 1.18 -22.34
CA LYS A 137 1.04 2.18 -22.65
C LYS A 137 0.37 2.67 -21.37
N TYR A 138 -0.09 3.91 -21.38
CA TYR A 138 -0.77 4.51 -20.23
C TYR A 138 -1.98 3.67 -19.79
N GLU A 139 -2.81 3.20 -20.72
CA GLU A 139 -3.99 2.38 -20.42
C GLU A 139 -3.60 1.04 -19.77
N GLN A 140 -2.48 0.45 -20.20
CA GLN A 140 -1.97 -0.78 -19.59
C GLN A 140 -1.44 -0.55 -18.18
N ALA A 141 -0.86 0.63 -17.91
CA ALA A 141 -0.49 1.03 -16.57
C ALA A 141 -1.71 1.19 -15.67
N VAL A 142 -2.75 1.89 -16.15
CA VAL A 142 -4.05 2.03 -15.45
C VAL A 142 -4.64 0.65 -15.14
N ASP A 143 -4.73 -0.25 -16.12
CA ASP A 143 -5.28 -1.59 -15.91
C ASP A 143 -4.45 -2.41 -14.91
N SER A 144 -3.13 -2.23 -14.90
CA SER A 144 -2.24 -2.92 -13.95
C SER A 144 -2.47 -2.45 -12.51
N PHE A 145 -2.52 -1.13 -12.28
CA PHE A 145 -2.86 -0.57 -10.98
C PHE A 145 -4.29 -0.91 -10.56
N LEU A 146 -5.23 -0.95 -11.51
CA LEU A 146 -6.63 -1.22 -11.21
C LEU A 146 -6.79 -2.59 -10.58
N ARG A 147 -6.16 -3.63 -11.16
CA ARG A 147 -6.20 -5.00 -10.61
C ARG A 147 -5.70 -5.08 -9.16
N GLN A 148 -4.71 -4.27 -8.79
CA GLN A 148 -4.22 -4.22 -7.41
C GLN A 148 -5.20 -3.44 -6.51
N THR A 149 -5.58 -2.23 -6.92
CA THR A 149 -6.42 -1.33 -6.13
C THR A 149 -7.81 -1.92 -5.84
N GLU A 150 -8.42 -2.63 -6.81
CA GLU A 150 -9.70 -3.32 -6.60
C GLU A 150 -9.60 -4.34 -5.46
N VAL A 151 -8.53 -5.14 -5.43
CA VAL A 151 -8.33 -6.14 -4.38
C VAL A 151 -8.11 -5.48 -3.01
N LEU A 152 -7.34 -4.39 -2.95
CA LEU A 152 -7.10 -3.65 -1.71
C LEU A 152 -8.39 -3.01 -1.17
N VAL A 153 -9.19 -2.40 -2.05
CA VAL A 153 -10.50 -1.83 -1.72
C VAL A 153 -11.46 -2.90 -1.22
N GLU A 154 -11.58 -4.03 -1.94
CA GLU A 154 -12.40 -5.18 -1.51
C GLU A 154 -11.95 -5.76 -0.15
N SER A 155 -10.66 -5.68 0.15
CA SER A 155 -10.08 -6.14 1.42
C SER A 155 -10.32 -5.17 2.58
N GLY A 156 -10.92 -4.01 2.31
CA GLY A 156 -11.33 -3.04 3.33
C GLY A 156 -10.15 -2.28 3.96
N VAL A 157 -9.16 -1.89 3.16
CA VAL A 157 -8.16 -0.90 3.59
C VAL A 157 -8.82 0.46 3.84
N ASP A 158 -8.21 1.27 4.70
CA ASP A 158 -8.80 2.54 5.18
C ASP A 158 -8.37 3.74 4.31
N LEU A 159 -7.22 3.63 3.63
CA LEU A 159 -6.74 4.57 2.61
C LEU A 159 -5.94 3.81 1.55
N LEU A 160 -5.86 4.35 0.34
CA LEU A 160 -4.90 3.93 -0.67
C LEU A 160 -3.70 4.87 -0.64
N LEU A 161 -2.49 4.31 -0.61
CA LEU A 161 -1.25 5.07 -0.64
C LEU A 161 -0.47 4.66 -1.89
N ILE A 162 -0.47 5.54 -2.90
CA ILE A 162 0.43 5.42 -4.04
C ILE A 162 1.75 6.02 -3.62
N GLU A 163 2.83 5.26 -3.60
CA GLU A 163 4.12 5.75 -3.12
C GLU A 163 5.31 5.46 -4.03
N THR A 164 6.37 6.25 -3.81
CA THR A 164 7.67 6.08 -4.47
C THR A 164 7.58 6.14 -6.00
N ILE A 165 6.64 6.92 -6.54
CA ILE A 165 6.50 7.09 -7.98
C ILE A 165 7.52 8.13 -8.47
N MET A 166 8.19 7.84 -9.58
CA MET A 166 9.24 8.72 -10.15
C MET A 166 8.85 9.33 -11.51
N ASP A 167 7.68 8.96 -12.03
CA ASP A 167 7.10 9.50 -13.27
C ASP A 167 5.68 10.01 -12.98
N ILE A 168 5.42 11.29 -13.28
CA ILE A 168 4.09 11.88 -13.09
C ILE A 168 3.01 11.17 -13.91
N ASN A 169 3.33 10.65 -15.10
CA ASN A 169 2.35 9.93 -15.91
C ASN A 169 1.99 8.58 -15.29
N GLU A 170 2.97 7.90 -14.68
CA GLU A 170 2.72 6.68 -13.89
C GLU A 170 1.86 7.00 -12.65
N ALA A 171 2.13 8.13 -11.98
CA ALA A 171 1.35 8.58 -10.83
C ALA A 171 -0.11 8.88 -11.23
N LEU A 172 -0.33 9.56 -12.36
CA LEU A 172 -1.66 9.82 -12.91
C LEU A 172 -2.39 8.52 -13.25
N ALA A 173 -1.71 7.55 -13.87
CA ALA A 173 -2.30 6.25 -14.16
C ALA A 173 -2.72 5.50 -12.88
N ALA A 174 -1.88 5.54 -11.83
CA ALA A 174 -2.19 4.95 -10.53
C ALA A 174 -3.38 5.65 -9.84
N VAL A 175 -3.42 6.99 -9.88
CA VAL A 175 -4.54 7.79 -9.32
C VAL A 175 -5.83 7.49 -10.07
N GLU A 176 -5.79 7.41 -11.41
CA GLU A 176 -6.94 7.05 -12.22
C GLU A 176 -7.47 5.66 -11.86
N ALA A 177 -6.58 4.67 -11.76
CA ALA A 177 -6.92 3.32 -11.35
C ALA A 177 -7.56 3.28 -9.95
N ALA A 178 -6.96 3.95 -8.97
CA ALA A 178 -7.49 4.06 -7.62
C ALA A 178 -8.89 4.72 -7.59
N ARG A 179 -9.13 5.71 -8.45
CA ARG A 179 -10.44 6.39 -8.55
C ARG A 179 -11.49 5.58 -9.31
N ARG A 180 -11.05 4.69 -10.21
CA ARG A 180 -11.91 3.69 -10.85
C ARG A 180 -12.33 2.59 -9.88
N SER A 181 -11.43 2.13 -8.99
CA SER A 181 -11.75 1.12 -7.98
C SER A 181 -12.61 1.65 -6.84
N SER A 182 -12.39 2.90 -6.39
CA SER A 182 -13.28 3.55 -5.42
C SER A 182 -13.20 5.07 -5.46
N ARG A 183 -14.38 5.71 -5.40
CA ARG A 183 -14.51 7.18 -5.29
C ARG A 183 -14.48 7.70 -3.86
N ASP A 184 -14.76 6.83 -2.89
CA ASP A 184 -14.98 7.24 -1.50
C ASP A 184 -13.76 6.98 -0.60
N ILE A 185 -12.86 6.09 -1.01
CA ILE A 185 -11.66 5.81 -0.22
C ILE A 185 -10.67 6.98 -0.29
N PRO A 186 -10.13 7.44 0.86
CA PRO A 186 -9.04 8.39 0.89
C PRO A 186 -7.85 7.89 0.06
N LEU A 187 -7.20 8.81 -0.66
CA LEU A 187 -6.06 8.53 -1.51
C LEU A 187 -4.95 9.52 -1.19
N ALA A 188 -3.75 9.01 -0.95
CA ALA A 188 -2.52 9.77 -0.96
C ALA A 188 -1.65 9.31 -2.12
N CYS A 189 -0.92 10.24 -2.72
CA CYS A 189 0.05 9.96 -3.76
C CYS A 189 1.35 10.68 -3.43
N THR A 190 2.46 9.93 -3.36
CA THR A 190 3.79 10.46 -3.09
C THR A 190 4.69 10.24 -4.29
N LEU A 191 5.54 11.24 -4.53
CA LEU A 191 6.56 11.20 -5.56
C LEU A 191 7.94 11.12 -4.90
N SER A 192 8.88 10.46 -5.57
CA SER A 192 10.29 10.41 -5.17
C SER A 192 11.14 11.29 -6.08
N PHE A 193 11.96 12.12 -5.43
CA PHE A 193 12.83 13.08 -6.07
C PHE A 193 14.30 12.74 -5.83
N GLY A 194 15.16 13.02 -6.81
CA GLY A 194 16.61 13.02 -6.61
C GLY A 194 17.05 14.17 -5.70
N GLU A 195 18.34 14.20 -5.35
CA GLU A 195 18.93 15.29 -4.54
C GLU A 195 18.77 16.68 -5.18
N ASN A 196 18.62 16.72 -6.50
CA ASN A 196 18.35 17.93 -7.28
C ASN A 196 16.89 18.42 -7.16
N GLY A 197 16.02 17.72 -6.43
CA GLY A 197 14.62 18.07 -6.27
C GLY A 197 13.75 17.76 -7.49
N ILE A 198 14.23 16.93 -8.41
CA ILE A 198 13.56 16.57 -9.66
C ILE A 198 13.29 15.07 -9.68
N THR A 199 12.15 14.64 -10.21
CA THR A 199 11.88 13.20 -10.38
C THR A 199 12.77 12.59 -11.48
N LEU A 200 12.83 11.26 -11.59
CA LEU A 200 13.61 10.58 -12.63
C LEU A 200 13.27 11.07 -14.06
N MET A 201 12.01 11.46 -14.27
CA MET A 201 11.49 11.90 -15.56
C MET A 201 11.53 13.41 -15.78
N GLY A 202 12.11 14.18 -14.86
CA GLY A 202 12.33 15.62 -15.06
C GLY A 202 11.21 16.55 -14.55
N ASN A 203 10.26 16.03 -13.76
CA ASN A 203 9.21 16.85 -13.12
C ASN A 203 9.70 17.49 -11.83
#